data_AF-A0A7S4SFT7-F1
#
_entry.id   AF-A0A7S4SFT7-F1
#
_cell.length_a   1.000
_cell.length_b   1.000
_cell.length_c   1.000
_cell.angle_alpha   90.00
_cell.angle_beta   90.00
_cell.angle_gamma   90.00
#
_symmetry.space_group_name_H-M   'P 1'
#
loop_
_entity.id
_entity.type
_entity.pdbx_description
1 polymer ?
#
loop_
_entity_poly.entity_id
_entity_poly.type
_entity_poly.pdbx_seq_one_letter_code
_entity_poly.pdbx_strand_id
1 'polypeptide(L)'
;WLKTIASYTAFSRLILILRGLHVNVDKVKMILRPDRSVVTEPHHVWPSLSDEQWIKVEVALKDLILADYGKKNNVNVSSLTQSEIRDIILGMEISPPSLQRQQVAEIEAQAREQSQMTATTTKTTNVHGEQIVVTTTTQYEAATFHSKTDWRVRAISATNLHLRTKHIYVSSEDISEDGLTYVLPKNILSKFITVADLRTQIAGYLYGVTPPDNNQVREVRCIVLVPQVGSHQCVTLPKRLPDHDLLKDMEPLGWIHTQPNELIQNGAQVLPAPDVVMHAGIIEDNKKLWSGQNEIIITTSFTQGSCSLTAYKVTEAGLTWGKKNRNIAGGIANAQGFSSSCYEKVQMLLSDRFQGFFMVPEGGLGWNYNFQGVKHNVGMDYTLKMDMPERFYAECHRPQHFLSFVQMEQGEDADDADYEDFLE
;
A
#
# COMPACT_ATOMS: atom_id res chain seq x y z
N TRP A 1 29.62 -17.52 0.82
CA TRP A 1 28.28 -17.45 0.17
C TRP A 1 28.15 -16.27 -0.78
N LEU A 2 28.36 -15.01 -0.35
CA LEU A 2 28.15 -13.84 -1.24
C LEU A 2 29.02 -13.79 -2.51
N LYS A 3 30.06 -14.63 -2.61
CA LYS A 3 30.85 -14.81 -3.84
C LYS A 3 30.17 -15.69 -4.88
N THR A 4 29.27 -16.59 -4.48
CA THR A 4 28.63 -17.59 -5.36
C THR A 4 27.11 -17.44 -5.43
N ILE A 5 26.48 -16.80 -4.45
CA ILE A 5 25.02 -16.58 -4.41
C ILE A 5 24.68 -15.13 -4.01
N ALA A 6 23.52 -14.65 -4.46
CA ALA A 6 23.00 -13.33 -4.13
C ALA A 6 22.71 -13.18 -2.61
N SER A 7 22.69 -11.94 -2.13
CA SER A 7 22.43 -11.60 -0.72
C SER A 7 21.09 -12.13 -0.20
N TYR A 8 20.04 -12.04 -1.01
CA TYR A 8 18.71 -12.60 -0.69
C TYR A 8 18.75 -14.12 -0.45
N THR A 9 19.46 -14.86 -1.31
CA THR A 9 19.61 -16.32 -1.18
C THR A 9 20.45 -16.69 0.04
N ALA A 10 21.53 -15.92 0.30
CA ALA A 10 22.36 -16.12 1.48
C ALA A 10 21.58 -15.86 2.79
N PHE A 11 20.72 -14.85 2.81
CA PHE A 11 19.84 -14.57 3.94
C PHE A 11 18.80 -15.68 4.15
N SER A 12 18.18 -16.15 3.05
CA SER A 12 17.21 -17.26 3.11
C SER A 12 17.84 -18.54 3.67
N ARG A 13 19.06 -18.87 3.25
CA ARG A 13 19.86 -19.98 3.79
C ARG A 13 20.12 -19.84 5.29
N LEU A 14 20.51 -18.63 5.73
CA LEU A 14 20.76 -18.36 7.14
C LEU A 14 19.52 -18.57 8.00
N ILE A 15 18.36 -18.04 7.57
CA ILE A 15 17.09 -18.22 8.29
C ILE A 15 16.72 -19.69 8.39
N LEU A 16 16.87 -20.45 7.31
CA LEU A 16 16.60 -21.88 7.29
C LEU A 16 17.43 -22.65 8.33
N ILE A 17 18.73 -22.33 8.44
CA ILE A 17 19.62 -22.94 9.42
C ILE A 17 19.22 -22.55 10.85
N LEU A 18 19.00 -21.25 11.11
CA LEU A 18 18.63 -20.77 12.44
C LEU A 18 17.28 -21.32 12.90
N ARG A 19 16.30 -21.41 11.99
CA ARG A 19 15.00 -21.99 12.29
C ARG A 19 15.11 -23.49 12.54
N GLY A 20 15.90 -24.21 11.75
CA GLY A 20 16.19 -25.62 11.99
C GLY A 20 16.84 -25.85 13.36
N LEU A 21 17.80 -24.99 13.75
CA LEU A 21 18.45 -25.07 15.07
C LEU A 21 17.44 -24.86 16.21
N HIS A 22 16.47 -23.97 16.03
CA HIS A 22 15.39 -23.76 17.01
C HIS A 22 14.47 -24.99 17.13
N VAL A 23 14.28 -25.75 16.04
CA VAL A 23 13.46 -26.97 16.01
C VAL A 23 14.21 -28.15 16.64
N ASN A 24 15.41 -28.47 16.14
CA ASN A 24 16.20 -29.60 16.63
C ASN A 24 17.69 -29.39 16.36
N VAL A 25 18.40 -28.92 17.38
CA VAL A 25 19.83 -28.60 17.32
C VAL A 25 20.67 -29.79 16.85
N ASP A 26 20.43 -30.99 17.37
CA ASP A 26 21.27 -32.15 17.12
C ASP A 26 21.11 -32.68 15.69
N LYS A 27 19.87 -32.75 15.18
CA LYS A 27 19.61 -33.12 13.78
C LYS A 27 20.19 -32.10 12.82
N VAL A 28 20.11 -30.80 13.11
CA VAL A 28 20.72 -29.78 12.26
C VAL A 28 22.23 -29.88 12.23
N LYS A 29 22.88 -30.14 13.37
CA LYS A 29 24.34 -30.39 13.40
C LYS A 29 24.74 -31.59 12.54
N MET A 30 23.94 -32.66 12.54
CA MET A 30 24.14 -33.82 11.66
C MET A 30 23.93 -33.47 10.19
N ILE A 31 22.87 -32.72 9.85
CA ILE A 31 22.56 -32.30 8.48
C ILE A 31 23.67 -31.39 7.92
N LEU A 32 24.20 -30.47 8.73
CA LEU A 32 25.28 -29.56 8.34
C LEU A 32 26.63 -30.28 8.14
N ARG A 33 26.82 -31.46 8.75
CA ARG A 33 28.07 -32.25 8.67
C ARG A 33 27.77 -33.71 8.31
N PRO A 34 27.37 -33.98 7.06
CA PRO A 34 26.93 -35.32 6.63
C PRO A 34 28.09 -36.32 6.53
N ASP A 35 29.34 -35.85 6.37
CA ASP A 35 30.53 -36.69 6.29
C ASP A 35 31.72 -36.03 7.00
N ARG A 36 32.69 -36.85 7.44
CA ARG A 36 33.93 -36.41 8.11
C ARG A 36 34.83 -35.56 7.21
N SER A 37 34.64 -35.62 5.89
CA SER A 37 35.36 -34.77 4.93
C SER A 37 34.96 -33.30 4.99
N VAL A 38 33.79 -32.98 5.57
CA VAL A 38 33.27 -31.61 5.66
C VAL A 38 33.90 -30.89 6.85
N VAL A 39 34.81 -29.96 6.55
CA VAL A 39 35.45 -29.09 7.55
C VAL A 39 34.83 -27.70 7.60
N THR A 40 34.93 -27.07 8.76
CA THR A 40 34.60 -25.65 8.94
C THR A 40 35.92 -24.91 9.10
N GLU A 41 36.18 -23.93 8.25
CA GLU A 41 37.41 -23.13 8.33
C GLU A 41 37.48 -22.36 9.66
N PRO A 42 38.67 -22.10 10.23
CA PRO A 42 38.80 -21.43 11.52
C PRO A 42 38.15 -20.04 11.61
N HIS A 43 37.99 -19.37 10.47
CA HIS A 43 37.39 -18.03 10.34
C HIS A 43 35.96 -18.06 9.78
N HIS A 44 35.37 -19.25 9.61
CA HIS A 44 34.00 -19.43 9.14
C HIS A 44 33.12 -20.03 10.23
N VAL A 45 31.86 -19.60 10.27
CA VAL A 45 30.84 -20.13 11.21
C VAL A 45 30.18 -21.40 10.65
N TRP A 46 30.01 -21.46 9.33
CA TRP A 46 29.30 -22.54 8.63
C TRP A 46 30.29 -23.45 7.87
N PRO A 47 29.96 -24.76 7.71
CA PRO A 47 30.82 -25.71 7.01
C PRO A 47 31.08 -25.31 5.56
N SER A 48 32.28 -25.63 5.07
CA SER A 48 32.67 -25.39 3.68
C SER A 48 32.07 -26.48 2.79
N LEU A 49 30.92 -26.18 2.18
CA LEU A 49 30.19 -27.05 1.26
C LEU A 49 30.14 -26.44 -0.14
N SER A 50 30.09 -27.29 -1.16
CA SER A 50 29.80 -26.87 -2.54
C SER A 50 28.35 -26.42 -2.69
N ASP A 51 28.04 -25.69 -3.77
CA ASP A 51 26.67 -25.21 -4.01
C ASP A 51 25.67 -26.38 -4.17
N GLU A 52 26.08 -27.49 -4.79
CA GLU A 52 25.26 -28.72 -4.89
C GLU A 52 25.00 -29.38 -3.54
N GLN A 53 26.01 -29.39 -2.65
CA GLN A 53 25.84 -29.89 -1.29
C GLN A 53 24.92 -28.99 -0.46
N TRP A 54 25.02 -27.66 -0.64
CA TRP A 54 24.13 -26.71 0.01
C TRP A 54 22.66 -26.92 -0.37
N ILE A 55 22.36 -27.23 -1.64
CA ILE A 55 20.99 -27.54 -2.07
C ILE A 55 20.43 -28.74 -1.29
N LYS A 56 21.22 -29.81 -1.13
CA LYS A 56 20.80 -31.01 -0.36
C LYS A 56 20.57 -30.67 1.11
N VAL A 57 21.44 -29.87 1.71
CA VAL A 57 21.33 -29.39 3.09
C VAL A 57 20.08 -28.53 3.28
N GLU A 58 19.79 -27.61 2.35
CA GLU A 58 18.60 -26.76 2.41
C GLU A 58 17.30 -27.57 2.31
N VAL A 59 17.24 -28.57 1.44
CA VAL A 59 16.07 -29.47 1.36
C VAL A 59 15.89 -30.22 2.68
N ALA A 60 16.96 -30.81 3.22
CA ALA A 60 16.89 -31.55 4.49
C ALA A 60 16.47 -30.68 5.69
N LEU A 61 16.95 -29.42 5.75
CA LEU A 61 16.57 -28.46 6.79
C LEU A 61 15.11 -28.02 6.65
N LYS A 62 14.64 -27.79 5.42
CA LYS A 62 13.23 -27.49 5.14
C LYS A 62 12.33 -28.64 5.60
N ASP A 63 12.67 -29.87 5.23
CA ASP A 63 11.88 -31.06 5.58
C ASP A 63 11.84 -31.27 7.10
N LEU A 64 12.95 -31.03 7.81
CA LEU A 64 13.00 -31.09 9.27
C LEU A 64 12.04 -30.09 9.92
N ILE A 65 12.02 -28.84 9.46
CA ILE A 65 11.15 -27.78 9.99
C ILE A 65 9.68 -28.11 9.73
N LEU A 66 9.36 -28.53 8.50
CA LEU A 66 7.98 -28.86 8.13
C LEU A 66 7.47 -30.11 8.85
N ALA A 67 8.32 -31.13 9.06
CA ALA A 67 7.95 -32.32 9.81
C ALA A 67 7.63 -31.99 11.28
N ASP A 68 8.40 -31.11 11.92
CA ASP A 68 8.11 -30.65 13.29
C ASP A 68 6.80 -29.87 13.36
N TYR A 69 6.57 -28.96 12.40
CA TYR A 69 5.31 -28.21 12.31
C TYR A 69 4.10 -29.12 12.10
N GLY A 70 4.20 -30.07 11.16
CA GLY A 70 3.14 -31.04 10.87
C GLY A 70 2.82 -31.92 12.08
N LYS A 71 3.85 -32.33 12.84
CA LYS A 71 3.67 -33.10 14.07
C LYS A 71 3.03 -32.28 15.20
N LYS A 72 3.45 -31.03 15.41
CA LYS A 72 2.91 -30.16 16.47
C LYS A 72 1.46 -29.75 16.23
N ASN A 73 1.10 -29.51 14.97
CA ASN A 73 -0.22 -28.99 14.61
C ASN A 73 -1.16 -30.06 14.03
N ASN A 74 -0.72 -31.32 13.97
CA ASN A 74 -1.44 -32.45 13.36
C ASN A 74 -1.88 -32.16 11.91
N VAL A 75 -0.99 -31.56 11.12
CA VAL A 75 -1.22 -31.16 9.72
C VAL A 75 -0.38 -32.02 8.79
N ASN A 76 -1.00 -32.50 7.71
CA ASN A 76 -0.26 -33.17 6.64
C ASN A 76 0.58 -32.14 5.84
N VAL A 77 1.90 -32.26 5.91
CA VAL A 77 2.86 -31.34 5.27
C VAL A 77 2.63 -31.22 3.76
N SER A 78 2.15 -32.28 3.10
CA SER A 78 1.86 -32.27 1.65
C SER A 78 0.69 -31.37 1.25
N SER A 79 -0.17 -31.01 2.21
CA SER A 79 -1.32 -30.12 1.98
C SER A 79 -0.98 -28.63 2.07
N LEU A 80 0.27 -28.29 2.42
CA LEU A 80 0.70 -26.90 2.60
C LEU A 80 1.01 -26.23 1.26
N THR A 81 0.51 -25.02 1.08
CA THR A 81 0.84 -24.15 -0.06
C THR A 81 2.26 -23.58 0.05
N GLN A 82 2.84 -23.11 -1.06
CA GLN A 82 4.18 -22.51 -1.05
C GLN A 82 4.29 -21.25 -0.17
N SER A 83 3.19 -20.49 -0.04
CA SER A 83 3.10 -19.36 0.90
C SER A 83 3.14 -19.81 2.36
N GLU A 84 2.38 -20.86 2.71
CA GLU A 84 2.37 -21.38 4.09
C GLU A 84 3.72 -21.99 4.47
N ILE A 85 4.36 -22.72 3.55
CA ILE A 85 5.71 -23.24 3.74
C ILE A 85 6.70 -22.10 4.02
N ARG A 86 6.61 -20.99 3.28
CA ARG A 86 7.46 -19.81 3.49
C ARG A 86 7.22 -19.20 4.86
N ASP A 87 5.96 -19.02 5.25
CA ASP A 87 5.57 -18.39 6.51
C ASP A 87 5.99 -19.25 7.73
N ILE A 88 5.93 -20.58 7.62
CA ILE A 88 6.42 -21.52 8.65
C ILE A 88 7.94 -21.38 8.85
N ILE A 89 8.69 -21.28 7.75
CA ILE A 89 10.15 -21.14 7.79
C ILE A 89 10.55 -19.78 8.37
N LEU A 90 9.83 -18.71 8.02
CA LEU A 90 10.03 -17.36 8.57
C LEU A 90 9.56 -17.24 10.03
N GLY A 91 8.80 -18.21 10.53
CA GLY A 91 8.37 -18.31 11.92
C GLY A 91 7.14 -17.50 12.28
N MET A 92 6.27 -17.25 11.31
CA MET A 92 4.96 -16.63 11.56
C MET A 92 4.02 -17.63 12.23
N GLU A 93 3.17 -17.14 13.14
CA GLU A 93 2.10 -17.95 13.72
C GLU A 93 1.01 -18.17 12.67
N ILE A 94 1.00 -19.37 12.08
CA ILE A 94 -0.07 -19.80 11.17
C ILE A 94 -1.07 -20.59 12.00
N SER A 95 -2.32 -20.14 12.05
CA SER A 95 -3.40 -20.94 12.60
C SER A 95 -3.47 -22.26 11.83
N PRO A 96 -3.48 -23.44 12.51
CA PRO A 96 -3.55 -24.72 11.82
C PRO A 96 -4.73 -24.73 10.85
N PRO A 97 -4.57 -25.17 9.59
CA PRO A 97 -5.70 -25.31 8.68
C PRO A 97 -6.74 -26.21 9.35
N SER A 98 -7.92 -25.65 9.62
CA SER A 98 -9.05 -26.38 10.20
C SER A 98 -9.35 -27.64 9.38
N LEU A 99 -9.72 -28.75 10.04
CA LEU A 99 -10.15 -30.01 9.40
C LEU A 99 -11.17 -29.80 8.25
N GLN A 100 -11.96 -28.72 8.33
CA GLN A 100 -12.87 -28.26 7.28
C GLN A 100 -12.17 -27.96 5.93
N ARG A 101 -10.96 -27.38 5.90
CA ARG A 101 -10.20 -27.13 4.66
C ARG A 101 -9.69 -28.42 4.01
N GLN A 102 -9.39 -29.46 4.79
CA GLN A 102 -9.00 -30.77 4.26
C GLN A 102 -10.20 -31.48 3.61
N GLN A 103 -11.37 -31.42 4.26
CA GLN A 103 -12.62 -31.93 3.67
C GLN A 103 -13.01 -31.16 2.41
N VAL A 104 -12.78 -29.84 2.36
CA VAL A 104 -13.04 -29.02 1.16
C VAL A 104 -12.08 -29.36 0.02
N ALA A 105 -10.82 -29.66 0.27
CA ALA A 105 -9.87 -30.07 -0.78
C ALA A 105 -10.20 -31.47 -1.35
N GLU A 106 -10.65 -32.41 -0.51
CA GLU A 106 -11.16 -33.71 -0.97
C GLU A 106 -12.47 -33.56 -1.75
N ILE A 107 -13.36 -32.66 -1.32
CA ILE A 107 -14.63 -32.35 -2.00
C ILE A 107 -14.40 -31.55 -3.30
N GLU A 108 -13.45 -30.62 -3.36
CA GLU A 108 -13.09 -29.87 -4.59
C GLU A 108 -12.43 -30.77 -5.64
N ALA A 109 -11.63 -31.75 -5.20
CA ALA A 109 -11.07 -32.76 -6.08
C ALA A 109 -12.18 -33.64 -6.71
N GLN A 110 -13.24 -33.94 -5.95
CA GLN A 110 -14.44 -34.63 -6.46
C GLN A 110 -15.37 -33.71 -7.26
N ALA A 111 -15.48 -32.42 -6.91
CA ALA A 111 -16.35 -31.45 -7.57
C ALA A 111 -15.82 -30.98 -8.93
N ARG A 112 -14.52 -31.14 -9.22
CA ARG A 112 -13.96 -30.90 -10.56
C ARG A 112 -14.47 -31.86 -11.63
N GLU A 113 -15.11 -32.98 -11.26
CA GLU A 113 -15.75 -33.89 -12.22
C GLU A 113 -17.23 -33.61 -12.50
N GLN A 114 -17.88 -32.71 -11.75
CA GLN A 114 -19.28 -32.34 -12.01
C GLN A 114 -19.46 -30.83 -11.99
N SER A 115 -19.15 -30.22 -13.13
CA SER A 115 -19.56 -28.86 -13.45
C SER A 115 -21.06 -28.83 -13.77
N GLN A 116 -21.88 -28.34 -12.84
CA GLN A 116 -23.12 -27.64 -13.19
C GLN A 116 -23.58 -26.69 -12.09
N MET A 117 -24.13 -25.58 -12.55
CA MET A 117 -24.36 -24.31 -11.86
C MET A 117 -25.39 -24.38 -10.73
N THR A 118 -25.25 -23.50 -9.74
CA THR A 118 -26.43 -22.90 -9.09
C THR A 118 -26.11 -21.48 -8.61
N ALA A 119 -26.52 -20.47 -9.39
CA ALA A 119 -26.62 -19.09 -8.95
C ALA A 119 -28.09 -18.81 -8.64
N THR A 120 -28.39 -18.28 -7.45
CA THR A 120 -29.77 -17.94 -7.07
C THR A 120 -30.04 -16.48 -7.43
N THR A 121 -31.01 -16.24 -8.31
CA THR A 121 -31.42 -14.91 -8.75
C THR A 121 -32.64 -14.46 -7.97
N THR A 122 -32.62 -13.27 -7.36
CA THR A 122 -33.79 -12.70 -6.70
C THR A 122 -34.28 -11.48 -7.48
N LYS A 123 -35.57 -11.49 -7.87
CA LYS A 123 -36.22 -10.41 -8.62
C LYS A 123 -37.03 -9.54 -7.65
N THR A 124 -36.83 -8.23 -7.68
CA THR A 124 -37.67 -7.28 -6.92
C THR A 124 -38.04 -6.08 -7.79
N THR A 125 -39.22 -5.51 -7.57
CA THR A 125 -39.79 -4.41 -8.38
C THR A 125 -39.86 -3.13 -7.57
N ASN A 126 -39.43 -2.01 -8.15
CA ASN A 126 -39.58 -0.68 -7.54
C ASN A 126 -41.03 -0.16 -7.77
N VAL A 127 -41.46 0.84 -7.00
CA VAL A 127 -42.80 1.50 -7.05
C VAL A 127 -43.20 2.08 -8.41
N HIS A 128 -42.29 2.13 -9.40
CA HIS A 128 -42.58 2.52 -10.79
C HIS A 128 -42.61 1.35 -11.79
N GLY A 129 -42.60 0.09 -11.33
CA GLY A 129 -42.87 -1.09 -12.18
C GLY A 129 -41.67 -1.64 -12.97
N GLU A 130 -40.48 -1.07 -12.82
CA GLU A 130 -39.26 -1.63 -13.44
C GLU A 130 -38.67 -2.78 -12.61
N GLN A 131 -38.29 -3.86 -13.30
CA GLN A 131 -37.73 -5.06 -12.68
C GLN A 131 -36.22 -4.91 -12.47
N ILE A 132 -35.77 -4.98 -11.22
CA ILE A 132 -34.35 -5.06 -10.88
C ILE A 132 -34.01 -6.52 -10.64
N VAL A 133 -33.09 -7.05 -11.45
CA VAL A 133 -32.55 -8.41 -11.32
C VAL A 133 -31.17 -8.30 -10.67
N VAL A 134 -31.08 -8.66 -9.39
CA VAL A 134 -29.79 -8.71 -8.68
C VAL A 134 -29.33 -10.17 -8.63
N THR A 135 -28.19 -10.44 -9.25
CA THR A 135 -27.52 -11.73 -9.17
C THR A 135 -26.53 -11.68 -8.02
N THR A 136 -26.90 -12.25 -6.88
CA THR A 136 -26.01 -12.34 -5.72
C THR A 136 -25.16 -13.60 -5.86
N THR A 137 -23.84 -13.43 -6.03
CA THR A 137 -22.87 -14.52 -5.82
C THR A 137 -22.85 -14.92 -4.34
N THR A 138 -22.57 -16.19 -4.12
CA THR A 138 -22.80 -16.99 -2.91
C THR A 138 -22.40 -16.32 -1.58
N GLN A 139 -23.09 -16.70 -0.48
CA GLN A 139 -22.80 -16.32 0.92
C GLN A 139 -21.34 -16.51 1.38
N TYR A 140 -20.52 -17.23 0.60
CA TYR A 140 -19.09 -17.39 0.80
C TYR A 140 -18.31 -16.07 0.70
N GLU A 141 -18.73 -15.13 -0.15
CA GLU A 141 -18.04 -13.83 -0.29
C GLU A 141 -18.25 -12.92 0.94
N ALA A 142 -19.38 -13.04 1.63
CA ALA A 142 -19.65 -12.28 2.85
C ALA A 142 -18.87 -12.81 4.07
N ALA A 143 -18.66 -14.13 4.16
CA ALA A 143 -17.93 -14.76 5.25
C ALA A 143 -16.40 -14.76 5.04
N THR A 144 -15.93 -14.83 3.79
CA THR A 144 -14.48 -14.82 3.46
C THR A 144 -13.87 -13.42 3.53
N PHE A 145 -14.69 -12.38 3.60
CA PHE A 145 -14.24 -11.00 3.86
C PHE A 145 -13.93 -10.71 5.34
N HIS A 146 -13.89 -11.73 6.21
CA HIS A 146 -13.55 -11.61 7.63
C HIS A 146 -12.09 -11.89 7.99
N SER A 147 -11.14 -11.90 7.03
CA SER A 147 -9.72 -11.86 7.42
C SER A 147 -8.83 -11.19 6.37
N LYS A 148 -7.88 -10.39 6.86
CA LYS A 148 -6.77 -9.70 6.16
C LYS A 148 -7.00 -8.24 5.73
N THR A 149 -7.41 -7.39 6.66
CA THR A 149 -6.71 -6.12 6.94
C THR A 149 -7.22 -5.58 8.27
N ASP A 150 -6.53 -5.90 9.37
CA ASP A 150 -6.86 -5.29 10.66
C ASP A 150 -6.56 -3.79 10.60
N TRP A 151 -7.59 -3.00 10.32
CA TRP A 151 -7.51 -1.55 10.25
C TRP A 151 -7.16 -0.96 11.62
N ARG A 152 -7.39 -1.68 12.74
CA ARG A 152 -7.06 -1.21 14.09
C ARG A 152 -5.56 -1.23 14.31
N VAL A 153 -4.87 -2.31 13.95
CA VAL A 153 -3.39 -2.40 14.02
C VAL A 153 -2.75 -1.30 13.18
N ARG A 154 -3.29 -1.05 11.98
CA ARG A 154 -2.81 0.04 11.13
C ARG A 154 -3.14 1.42 11.71
N ALA A 155 -4.32 1.62 12.30
CA ALA A 155 -4.69 2.86 12.95
C ALA A 155 -3.75 3.20 14.12
N ILE A 156 -3.40 2.21 14.95
CA ILE A 156 -2.42 2.35 16.03
C ILE A 156 -1.04 2.66 15.45
N SER A 157 -0.63 1.96 14.38
CA SER A 157 0.67 2.21 13.75
C SER A 157 0.76 3.61 13.11
N ALA A 158 -0.35 4.10 12.54
CA ALA A 158 -0.42 5.41 11.90
C ALA A 158 -0.26 6.57 12.90
N THR A 159 -0.57 6.39 14.20
CA THR A 159 -0.32 7.44 15.21
C THR A 159 1.17 7.77 15.34
N ASN A 160 2.05 6.84 14.99
CA ASN A 160 3.50 7.01 15.06
C ASN A 160 4.13 7.64 13.80
N LEU A 161 3.33 7.99 12.76
CA LEU A 161 3.84 8.62 11.54
C LEU A 161 4.57 9.95 11.80
N HIS A 162 4.16 10.70 12.82
CA HIS A 162 4.83 11.92 13.25
C HIS A 162 6.30 11.71 13.68
N LEU A 163 6.70 10.50 14.06
CA LEU A 163 8.10 10.20 14.37
C LEU A 163 8.97 10.19 13.11
N ARG A 164 8.41 9.78 11.97
CA ARG A 164 9.12 9.70 10.69
C ARG A 164 9.40 11.07 10.09
N THR A 165 8.61 12.10 10.45
CA THR A 165 8.82 13.48 9.99
C THR A 165 10.08 14.11 10.59
N LYS A 166 10.71 13.49 11.58
CA LYS A 166 12.01 13.91 12.13
C LYS A 166 13.18 13.57 11.20
N HIS A 167 13.03 12.53 10.39
CA HIS A 167 14.07 12.03 9.48
C HIS A 167 13.51 11.99 8.06
N ILE A 168 13.69 13.09 7.35
CA ILE A 168 13.24 13.26 5.97
C ILE A 168 14.46 13.34 5.06
N TYR A 169 14.54 12.41 4.11
CA TYR A 169 15.56 12.36 3.06
C TYR A 169 14.95 12.86 1.76
N VAL A 170 15.69 13.70 1.03
CA VAL A 170 15.28 14.21 -0.28
C VAL A 170 16.26 13.68 -1.30
N SER A 171 15.77 13.00 -2.34
CA SER A 171 16.65 12.54 -3.42
C SER A 171 17.14 13.73 -4.24
N SER A 172 18.47 13.91 -4.28
CA SER A 172 19.14 14.97 -5.01
C SER A 172 20.06 14.46 -6.14
N GLU A 173 19.98 13.17 -6.47
CA GLU A 173 20.85 12.52 -7.46
C GLU A 173 20.28 12.65 -8.87
N ASP A 174 21.17 12.82 -9.87
CA ASP A 174 20.87 12.89 -11.31
C ASP A 174 19.92 14.02 -11.73
N ILE A 175 20.03 15.19 -11.10
CA ILE A 175 19.19 16.36 -11.40
C ILE A 175 19.93 17.30 -12.35
N SER A 176 19.24 17.77 -13.40
CA SER A 176 19.77 18.79 -14.31
C SER A 176 19.83 20.16 -13.65
N GLU A 177 20.91 20.91 -13.89
CA GLU A 177 21.08 22.28 -13.35
C GLU A 177 20.17 23.31 -14.04
N ASP A 178 19.66 23.01 -15.24
CA ASP A 178 18.83 23.91 -16.05
C ASP A 178 17.31 23.79 -15.77
N GLY A 179 16.91 23.01 -14.77
CA GLY A 179 15.51 22.72 -14.43
C GLY A 179 14.89 23.65 -13.38
N LEU A 180 13.56 23.63 -13.29
CA LEU A 180 12.83 24.33 -12.21
C LEU A 180 13.10 23.69 -10.84
N THR A 181 13.25 24.51 -9.82
CA THR A 181 13.40 24.07 -8.42
C THR A 181 12.09 24.24 -7.66
N TYR A 182 11.59 23.16 -7.06
CA TYR A 182 10.33 23.16 -6.30
C TYR A 182 10.60 23.22 -4.80
N VAL A 183 10.04 24.20 -4.11
CA VAL A 183 10.25 24.40 -2.67
C VAL A 183 8.98 24.02 -1.91
N LEU A 184 9.07 22.97 -1.10
CA LEU A 184 7.96 22.45 -0.30
C LEU A 184 8.12 22.83 1.19
N PRO A 185 7.13 23.51 1.79
CA PRO A 185 7.17 23.81 3.22
C PRO A 185 7.13 22.58 4.11
N LYS A 186 8.00 22.54 5.13
CA LYS A 186 8.09 21.42 6.09
C LYS A 186 6.80 21.22 6.88
N ASN A 187 6.03 22.28 7.14
CA ASN A 187 4.81 22.21 7.94
C ASN A 187 3.70 21.41 7.23
N ILE A 188 3.45 21.71 5.95
CA ILE A 188 2.45 20.98 5.16
C ILE A 188 2.95 19.58 4.83
N LEU A 189 4.24 19.38 4.58
CA LEU A 189 4.78 18.03 4.40
C LEU A 189 4.60 17.16 5.65
N SER A 190 4.97 17.69 6.82
CA SER A 190 4.85 16.96 8.08
C SER A 190 3.39 16.61 8.36
N LYS A 191 2.47 17.57 8.17
CA LYS A 191 1.04 17.32 8.35
C LYS A 191 0.52 16.29 7.35
N PHE A 192 0.90 16.36 6.07
CA PHE A 192 0.53 15.40 5.03
C PHE A 192 0.96 13.97 5.39
N ILE A 193 2.20 13.80 5.88
CA ILE A 193 2.69 12.50 6.39
C ILE A 193 1.87 12.03 7.59
N THR A 194 1.57 12.91 8.55
CA THR A 194 0.86 12.51 9.78
C THR A 194 -0.60 12.11 9.57
N VAL A 195 -1.23 12.55 8.48
CA VAL A 195 -2.63 12.19 8.17
C VAL A 195 -2.75 10.96 7.28
N ALA A 196 -1.64 10.41 6.79
CA ALA A 196 -1.59 9.26 5.90
C ALA A 196 -1.82 7.90 6.60
N ASP A 197 -1.84 6.82 5.81
CA ASP A 197 -1.71 5.43 6.25
C ASP A 197 -0.36 4.86 5.79
N LEU A 198 0.17 3.89 6.53
CA LEU A 198 1.45 3.24 6.20
C LEU A 198 1.38 2.33 4.97
N ARG A 199 0.19 1.89 4.56
CA ARG A 199 0.01 0.92 3.48
C ARG A 199 -0.82 1.48 2.33
N THR A 200 -1.94 2.11 2.65
CA THR A 200 -2.84 2.72 1.70
C THR A 200 -2.30 4.10 1.30
N GLN A 201 -2.09 4.29 0.02
CA GLN A 201 -1.62 5.56 -0.53
C GLN A 201 -2.69 6.64 -0.38
N ILE A 202 -2.24 7.88 -0.15
CA ILE A 202 -3.06 9.09 -0.18
C ILE A 202 -2.39 10.09 -1.10
N ALA A 203 -3.17 10.97 -1.73
CA ALA A 203 -2.70 11.99 -2.65
C ALA A 203 -3.25 13.39 -2.30
N GLY A 204 -2.54 14.42 -2.71
CA GLY A 204 -2.98 15.81 -2.66
C GLY A 204 -2.45 16.59 -3.85
N TYR A 205 -3.27 17.51 -4.38
CA TYR A 205 -2.84 18.43 -5.43
C TYR A 205 -1.97 19.54 -4.85
N LEU A 206 -0.93 19.93 -5.57
CA LEU A 206 0.00 20.99 -5.20
C LEU A 206 -0.38 22.27 -5.93
N TYR A 207 -0.54 23.34 -5.17
CA TYR A 207 -0.73 24.70 -5.70
C TYR A 207 0.33 25.62 -5.11
N GLY A 208 0.79 26.57 -5.91
CA GLY A 208 1.85 27.47 -5.50
C GLY A 208 1.98 28.68 -6.36
N VAL A 209 3.10 29.37 -6.17
CA VAL A 209 3.42 30.61 -6.88
C VAL A 209 4.88 30.60 -7.31
N THR A 210 5.15 31.30 -8.41
CA THR A 210 6.52 31.68 -8.77
C THR A 210 6.87 32.96 -8.00
N PRO A 211 7.94 32.97 -7.17
CA PRO A 211 8.33 34.17 -6.44
C PRO A 211 8.79 35.26 -7.42
N PRO A 212 8.49 36.55 -7.17
CA PRO A 212 8.81 37.65 -8.09
C PRO A 212 10.32 37.84 -8.30
N ASP A 213 11.12 37.34 -7.37
CA ASP A 213 12.56 37.45 -7.30
C ASP A 213 13.30 36.32 -8.06
N ASN A 214 12.65 35.19 -8.35
CA ASN A 214 13.28 34.11 -9.13
C ASN A 214 12.28 33.26 -9.93
N ASN A 215 12.32 33.41 -11.25
CA ASN A 215 11.45 32.67 -12.18
C ASN A 215 11.77 31.18 -12.33
N GLN A 216 12.92 30.70 -11.84
CA GLN A 216 13.28 29.27 -11.87
C GLN A 216 12.77 28.51 -10.64
N VAL A 217 12.22 29.22 -9.65
CA VAL A 217 11.72 28.62 -8.41
C VAL A 217 10.19 28.51 -8.47
N ARG A 218 9.66 27.44 -7.89
CA ARG A 218 8.24 27.25 -7.65
C ARG A 218 8.02 26.98 -6.18
N GLU A 219 7.30 27.85 -5.48
CA GLU A 219 7.02 27.69 -4.06
C GLU A 219 5.65 27.08 -3.85
N VAL A 220 5.60 25.89 -3.26
CA VAL A 220 4.33 25.24 -2.91
C VAL A 220 3.70 25.96 -1.73
N ARG A 221 2.51 26.55 -1.93
CA ARG A 221 1.78 27.27 -0.89
C ARG A 221 0.63 26.46 -0.31
N CYS A 222 0.08 25.53 -1.07
CA CYS A 222 -1.10 24.76 -0.67
C CYS A 222 -1.03 23.30 -1.11
N ILE A 223 -1.44 22.39 -0.21
CA ILE A 223 -1.83 21.02 -0.56
C ILE A 223 -3.34 20.91 -0.46
N VAL A 224 -3.99 20.54 -1.57
CA VAL A 224 -5.43 20.31 -1.61
C VAL A 224 -5.70 18.81 -1.54
N LEU A 225 -6.36 18.35 -0.47
CA LEU A 225 -6.91 17.01 -0.41
C LEU A 225 -8.32 17.03 -0.97
N VAL A 226 -8.56 16.13 -1.92
CA VAL A 226 -9.87 15.91 -2.55
C VAL A 226 -10.46 14.59 -2.06
N PRO A 227 -11.78 14.33 -2.23
CA PRO A 227 -12.34 13.01 -2.00
C PRO A 227 -11.51 11.95 -2.72
N GLN A 228 -11.11 10.88 -2.04
CA GLN A 228 -10.21 9.90 -2.66
C GLN A 228 -10.34 8.50 -2.05
N VAL A 229 -10.05 7.49 -2.87
CA VAL A 229 -9.93 6.09 -2.47
C VAL A 229 -8.53 5.60 -2.86
N GLY A 230 -7.80 5.10 -1.88
CA GLY A 230 -6.42 4.64 -2.04
C GLY A 230 -6.31 3.12 -2.02
N SER A 231 -5.34 2.59 -2.73
CA SER A 231 -4.86 1.22 -2.60
C SER A 231 -3.39 1.22 -2.17
N HIS A 232 -2.74 0.05 -2.20
CA HIS A 232 -1.30 -0.04 -1.95
C HIS A 232 -0.45 0.35 -3.17
N GLN A 233 -1.06 0.48 -4.36
CA GLN A 233 -0.36 0.73 -5.63
C GLN A 233 -0.73 2.06 -6.29
N CYS A 234 -1.92 2.59 -6.01
CA CYS A 234 -2.44 3.79 -6.65
C CYS A 234 -3.53 4.46 -5.81
N VAL A 235 -3.87 5.69 -6.20
CA VAL A 235 -4.98 6.47 -5.64
C VAL A 235 -5.97 6.81 -6.75
N THR A 236 -7.27 6.74 -6.44
CA THR A 236 -8.33 7.19 -7.34
C THR A 236 -8.88 8.52 -6.83
N LEU A 237 -8.87 9.53 -7.69
CA LEU A 237 -9.38 10.87 -7.44
C LEU A 237 -10.56 11.20 -8.38
N PRO A 238 -11.45 12.13 -8.00
CA PRO A 238 -12.41 12.75 -8.91
C PRO A 238 -11.71 13.41 -10.09
N LYS A 239 -12.37 13.41 -11.26
CA LYS A 239 -11.85 14.04 -12.49
C LYS A 239 -11.78 15.56 -12.38
N ARG A 240 -12.72 16.17 -11.65
CA ARG A 240 -12.78 17.61 -11.45
C ARG A 240 -11.59 18.05 -10.60
N LEU A 241 -10.79 18.98 -11.11
CA LEU A 241 -9.72 19.61 -10.33
C LEU A 241 -10.27 20.55 -9.24
N PRO A 242 -9.47 20.82 -8.20
CA PRO A 242 -9.79 21.81 -7.18
C PRO A 242 -10.15 23.17 -7.76
N ASP A 243 -11.26 23.73 -7.30
CA ASP A 243 -11.73 25.07 -7.64
C ASP A 243 -12.20 25.78 -6.37
N HIS A 244 -11.59 26.93 -6.08
CA HIS A 244 -11.89 27.77 -4.92
C HIS A 244 -11.27 29.16 -5.10
N ASP A 245 -11.86 30.20 -4.49
CA ASP A 245 -11.40 31.59 -4.63
C ASP A 245 -9.93 31.77 -4.24
N LEU A 246 -9.50 31.16 -3.14
CA LEU A 246 -8.08 31.18 -2.69
C LEU A 246 -7.10 30.52 -3.66
N LEU A 247 -7.55 29.66 -4.57
CA LEU A 247 -6.70 28.99 -5.55
C LEU A 247 -6.51 29.80 -6.84
N LYS A 248 -7.34 30.83 -7.07
CA LYS A 248 -7.34 31.60 -8.33
C LYS A 248 -6.03 32.34 -8.59
N ASP A 249 -5.36 32.78 -7.53
CA ASP A 249 -4.08 33.50 -7.60
C ASP A 249 -2.87 32.54 -7.59
N MET A 250 -3.09 31.23 -7.62
CA MET A 250 -2.05 30.20 -7.58
C MET A 250 -2.08 29.32 -8.82
N GLU A 251 -0.91 28.86 -9.23
CA GLU A 251 -0.77 27.89 -10.32
C GLU A 251 -0.72 26.46 -9.77
N PRO A 252 -1.31 25.48 -10.49
CA PRO A 252 -1.13 24.08 -10.15
C PRO A 252 0.32 23.65 -10.43
N LEU A 253 0.98 23.09 -9.43
CA LEU A 253 2.37 22.62 -9.51
C LEU A 253 2.47 21.10 -9.63
N GLY A 254 1.35 20.38 -9.63
CA GLY A 254 1.31 18.93 -9.73
C GLY A 254 0.60 18.26 -8.57
N TRP A 255 1.10 17.12 -8.13
CA TRP A 255 0.51 16.36 -7.03
C TRP A 255 1.57 15.62 -6.20
N ILE A 256 1.25 15.38 -4.94
CA ILE A 256 2.05 14.60 -3.99
C ILE A 256 1.25 13.38 -3.57
N HIS A 257 1.91 12.23 -3.40
CA HIS A 257 1.28 11.06 -2.79
C HIS A 257 2.24 10.27 -1.92
N THR A 258 1.68 9.48 -1.01
CA THR A 258 2.43 8.54 -0.19
C THR A 258 2.57 7.20 -0.88
N GLN A 259 3.66 6.48 -0.59
CA GLN A 259 3.82 5.09 -0.98
C GLN A 259 4.41 4.26 0.16
N PRO A 260 3.96 2.99 0.32
CA PRO A 260 4.36 2.16 1.44
C PRO A 260 5.84 1.78 1.41
N ASN A 261 6.40 1.64 0.21
CA ASN A 261 7.80 1.30 0.00
C ASN A 261 8.36 2.18 -1.12
N GLU A 262 9.66 2.47 -1.03
CA GLU A 262 10.39 3.11 -2.11
C GLU A 262 10.61 2.10 -3.25
N LEU A 263 10.24 2.49 -4.47
CA LEU A 263 10.43 1.63 -5.64
C LEU A 263 11.86 1.82 -6.20
N ILE A 264 12.67 0.77 -6.11
CA ILE A 264 14.04 0.74 -6.61
C ILE A 264 14.16 -0.35 -7.67
N GLN A 265 14.66 -0.01 -8.86
CA GLN A 265 15.01 -0.97 -9.90
C GLN A 265 16.44 -0.73 -10.35
N ASN A 266 17.23 -1.80 -10.46
CA ASN A 266 18.66 -1.73 -10.83
C ASN A 266 19.49 -0.73 -10.00
N GLY A 267 19.12 -0.54 -8.72
CA GLY A 267 19.80 0.38 -7.82
C GLY A 267 19.38 1.85 -7.93
N ALA A 268 18.49 2.20 -8.86
CA ALA A 268 17.96 3.56 -9.01
C ALA A 268 16.49 3.64 -8.58
N GLN A 269 16.10 4.79 -8.01
CA GLN A 269 14.70 5.07 -7.70
C GLN A 269 13.89 5.25 -9.00
N VAL A 270 12.74 4.59 -9.06
CA VAL A 270 11.87 4.58 -10.24
C VAL A 270 10.49 5.11 -9.87
N LEU A 271 9.96 6.00 -10.71
CA LEU A 271 8.56 6.41 -10.63
C LEU A 271 7.66 5.23 -11.04
N PRO A 272 6.66 4.83 -10.24
CA PRO A 272 5.71 3.80 -10.62
C PRO A 272 4.96 4.11 -11.93
N ALA A 273 4.77 3.11 -12.77
CA ALA A 273 3.97 3.22 -13.99
C ALA A 273 2.53 3.77 -13.76
N PRO A 274 1.81 3.39 -12.67
CA PRO A 274 0.49 3.96 -12.36
C PRO A 274 0.50 5.49 -12.27
N ASP A 275 1.57 6.06 -11.74
CA ASP A 275 1.66 7.49 -11.48
C ASP A 275 1.81 8.26 -12.80
N VAL A 276 2.55 7.70 -13.77
CA VAL A 276 2.66 8.26 -15.13
C VAL A 276 1.31 8.23 -15.84
N VAL A 277 0.55 7.14 -15.73
CA VAL A 277 -0.80 7.03 -16.32
C VAL A 277 -1.76 8.02 -15.67
N MET A 278 -1.74 8.12 -14.34
CA MET A 278 -2.58 9.05 -13.59
C MET A 278 -2.27 10.50 -13.95
N HIS A 279 -0.99 10.88 -13.92
CA HIS A 279 -0.54 12.22 -14.25
C HIS A 279 -0.89 12.60 -15.70
N ALA A 280 -0.64 11.70 -16.67
CA ALA A 280 -1.04 11.92 -18.06
C ALA A 280 -2.57 12.05 -18.22
N GLY A 281 -3.35 11.29 -17.45
CA GLY A 281 -4.81 11.38 -17.42
C GLY A 281 -5.32 12.72 -16.87
N ILE A 282 -4.70 13.23 -15.79
CA ILE A 282 -5.04 14.52 -15.20
C ILE A 282 -4.80 15.65 -16.21
N ILE A 283 -3.64 15.66 -16.89
CA ILE A 283 -3.30 16.66 -17.91
C ILE A 283 -4.28 16.59 -19.08
N GLU A 284 -4.59 15.39 -19.56
CA GLU A 284 -5.49 15.23 -20.72
C GLU A 284 -6.90 15.74 -20.43
N ASP A 285 -7.41 15.49 -19.22
CA ASP A 285 -8.72 15.96 -18.80
C ASP A 285 -8.75 17.47 -18.51
N ASN A 286 -7.59 18.09 -18.20
CA ASN A 286 -7.50 19.46 -17.69
C ASN A 286 -6.47 20.34 -18.39
N LYS A 287 -6.33 20.23 -19.72
CA LYS A 287 -5.35 20.96 -20.55
C LYS A 287 -5.34 22.49 -20.41
N LYS A 288 -6.43 23.08 -19.91
CA LYS A 288 -6.53 24.53 -19.69
C LYS A 288 -5.75 24.99 -18.45
N LEU A 289 -5.68 24.14 -17.43
CA LEU A 289 -5.04 24.42 -16.15
C LEU A 289 -3.65 23.80 -16.06
N TRP A 290 -3.47 22.60 -16.63
CA TRP A 290 -2.20 21.89 -16.61
C TRP A 290 -1.56 21.91 -17.99
N SER A 291 -0.37 22.49 -18.06
CA SER A 291 0.45 22.62 -19.28
C SER A 291 1.13 21.30 -19.67
N GLY A 292 1.41 20.45 -18.69
CA GLY A 292 2.21 19.23 -18.83
C GLY A 292 3.72 19.44 -18.80
N GLN A 293 4.19 20.68 -18.54
CA GLN A 293 5.62 21.01 -18.53
C GLN A 293 6.17 21.36 -17.15
N ASN A 294 5.34 21.97 -16.29
CA ASN A 294 5.75 22.50 -14.98
C ASN A 294 5.12 21.72 -13.82
N GLU A 295 4.25 20.76 -14.11
CA GLU A 295 3.55 19.98 -13.11
C GLU A 295 4.36 18.73 -12.75
N ILE A 296 4.57 18.49 -11.46
CA ILE A 296 5.42 17.42 -10.95
C ILE A 296 4.63 16.37 -10.17
N ILE A 297 5.28 15.23 -9.94
CA ILE A 297 4.82 14.17 -9.06
C ILE A 297 5.81 14.07 -7.91
N ILE A 298 5.36 14.28 -6.68
CA ILE A 298 6.18 14.06 -5.49
C ILE A 298 5.77 12.73 -4.86
N THR A 299 6.70 11.79 -4.80
CA THR A 299 6.51 10.53 -4.06
C THR A 299 7.02 10.70 -2.63
N THR A 300 6.23 10.30 -1.65
CA THR A 300 6.62 10.27 -0.23
C THR A 300 6.66 8.81 0.23
N SER A 301 7.86 8.22 0.22
CA SER A 301 8.08 6.81 0.52
C SER A 301 8.34 6.58 2.00
N PHE A 302 7.65 5.61 2.59
CA PHE A 302 7.86 5.25 3.99
C PHE A 302 8.99 4.23 4.15
N THR A 303 10.07 4.65 4.82
CA THR A 303 11.23 3.82 5.18
C THR A 303 11.27 3.59 6.69
N GLN A 304 12.08 2.65 7.18
CA GLN A 304 12.13 2.35 8.61
C GLN A 304 12.57 3.59 9.42
N GLY A 305 11.64 4.15 10.20
CA GLY A 305 11.87 5.33 11.05
C GLY A 305 12.01 6.67 10.31
N SER A 306 11.84 6.71 8.99
CA SER A 306 12.09 7.89 8.15
C SER A 306 11.12 7.99 6.97
N CYS A 307 11.22 9.07 6.20
CA CYS A 307 10.55 9.25 4.92
C CYS A 307 11.57 9.65 3.85
N SER A 308 11.42 9.12 2.64
CA SER A 308 12.20 9.51 1.46
C SER A 308 11.27 10.24 0.48
N LEU A 309 11.68 11.41 0.01
CA LEU A 309 10.96 12.20 -0.98
C LEU A 309 11.74 12.28 -2.28
N THR A 310 11.03 12.08 -3.39
CA THR A 310 11.56 12.30 -4.73
C THR A 310 10.52 13.02 -5.58
N ALA A 311 10.95 14.05 -6.30
CA ALA A 311 10.13 14.77 -7.25
C ALA A 311 10.48 14.33 -8.68
N TYR A 312 9.44 14.11 -9.48
CA TYR A 312 9.54 13.68 -10.86
C TYR A 312 8.74 14.60 -11.77
N LYS A 313 9.26 14.83 -12.96
CA LYS A 313 8.53 15.40 -14.09
C LYS A 313 8.31 14.32 -15.13
N VAL A 314 7.10 14.26 -15.69
CA VAL A 314 6.79 13.30 -16.75
C VAL A 314 7.23 13.90 -18.08
N THR A 315 8.03 13.17 -18.86
CA THR A 315 8.51 13.63 -20.17
C THR A 315 7.39 13.55 -21.20
N GLU A 316 7.55 14.18 -22.36
CA GLU A 316 6.58 14.05 -23.46
C GLU A 316 6.36 12.59 -23.90
N ALA A 317 7.43 11.78 -23.86
CA ALA A 317 7.36 10.33 -24.11
C ALA A 317 6.52 9.63 -23.03
N GLY A 318 6.66 10.02 -21.76
CA GLY A 318 5.83 9.50 -20.67
C GLY A 318 4.37 9.92 -20.78
N LEU A 319 4.09 11.16 -21.19
CA LEU A 319 2.72 11.65 -21.39
C LEU A 319 2.01 10.90 -22.52
N THR A 320 2.69 10.69 -23.65
CA THR A 320 2.14 9.92 -24.78
C THR A 320 1.91 8.47 -24.40
N TRP A 321 2.85 7.86 -23.69
CA TRP A 321 2.70 6.50 -23.16
C TRP A 321 1.55 6.39 -22.15
N GLY A 322 1.45 7.31 -21.19
CA GLY A 322 0.42 7.31 -20.15
C GLY A 322 -0.99 7.45 -20.73
N LYS A 323 -1.17 8.33 -21.73
CA LYS A 323 -2.45 8.49 -22.46
C LYS A 323 -2.89 7.20 -23.13
N LYS A 324 -1.97 6.50 -23.78
CA LYS A 324 -2.26 5.23 -24.48
C LYS A 324 -2.69 4.13 -23.52
N ASN A 325 -2.13 4.10 -22.31
CA ASN A 325 -2.32 3.00 -21.35
C ASN A 325 -3.38 3.28 -20.28
N ARG A 326 -4.13 4.39 -20.37
CA ARG A 326 -5.14 4.79 -19.38
C ARG A 326 -6.25 3.76 -19.13
N ASN A 327 -6.68 3.05 -20.17
CA ASN A 327 -7.80 2.11 -20.13
C ASN A 327 -7.43 0.72 -20.66
N ILE A 328 -6.19 0.27 -20.43
CA ILE A 328 -5.75 -1.02 -20.94
C ILE A 328 -6.50 -2.18 -20.26
N ALA A 329 -6.94 -3.15 -21.06
CA ALA A 329 -7.63 -4.34 -20.58
C ALA A 329 -6.68 -5.19 -19.70
N GLY A 330 -7.13 -5.55 -18.50
CA GLY A 330 -6.31 -6.24 -17.49
C GLY A 330 -5.39 -5.33 -16.68
N GLY A 331 -5.51 -4.00 -16.84
CA GLY A 331 -4.82 -3.02 -16.01
C GLY A 331 -3.35 -2.84 -16.38
N ILE A 332 -2.70 -1.92 -15.66
CA ILE A 332 -1.36 -1.43 -16.02
C ILE A 332 -0.25 -2.49 -15.99
N ALA A 333 -0.51 -3.64 -15.35
CA ALA A 333 0.39 -4.79 -15.35
C ALA A 333 0.63 -5.34 -16.78
N ASN A 334 -0.30 -5.10 -17.70
CA ASN A 334 -0.17 -5.50 -19.11
C ASN A 334 0.44 -4.40 -20.00
N ALA A 335 0.76 -3.24 -19.44
CA ALA A 335 1.29 -2.12 -20.20
C ALA A 335 2.74 -2.40 -20.64
N GLN A 336 2.98 -2.34 -21.94
CA GLN A 336 4.30 -2.56 -22.54
C GLN A 336 4.98 -1.22 -22.83
N GLY A 337 6.32 -1.21 -22.84
CA GLY A 337 7.11 -0.03 -23.23
C GLY A 337 7.25 1.05 -22.17
N PHE A 338 6.94 0.75 -20.90
CA PHE A 338 7.32 1.61 -19.78
C PHE A 338 8.82 1.54 -19.56
N SER A 339 9.48 2.69 -19.44
CA SER A 339 10.92 2.80 -19.25
C SER A 339 11.28 4.08 -18.50
N SER A 340 12.55 4.20 -18.09
CA SER A 340 13.08 5.41 -17.45
C SER A 340 13.02 6.66 -18.33
N SER A 341 12.80 6.55 -19.65
CA SER A 341 12.63 7.72 -20.50
C SER A 341 11.27 8.40 -20.35
N CYS A 342 10.34 7.81 -19.60
CA CYS A 342 9.00 8.36 -19.36
C CYS A 342 8.99 9.47 -18.30
N TYR A 343 10.04 9.60 -17.50
CA TYR A 343 10.11 10.58 -16.43
C TYR A 343 11.54 11.02 -16.19
N GLU A 344 11.71 12.20 -15.61
CA GLU A 344 12.99 12.74 -15.16
C GLU A 344 12.88 13.21 -13.72
N LYS A 345 13.96 13.10 -12.94
CA LYS A 345 13.99 13.66 -11.58
C LYS A 345 14.16 15.17 -11.67
N VAL A 346 13.46 15.88 -10.79
CA VAL A 346 13.54 17.35 -10.71
C VAL A 346 13.97 17.79 -9.34
N GLN A 347 14.55 18.99 -9.28
CA GLN A 347 15.05 19.53 -8.03
C GLN A 347 13.91 19.89 -7.09
N MET A 348 13.97 19.37 -5.86
CA MET A 348 13.09 19.80 -4.78
C MET A 348 13.87 20.13 -3.52
N LEU A 349 13.40 21.13 -2.79
CA LEU A 349 13.97 21.59 -1.53
C LEU A 349 12.89 21.69 -0.46
N LEU A 350 13.26 21.43 0.79
CA LEU A 350 12.39 21.65 1.93
C LEU A 350 12.72 22.99 2.59
N SER A 351 11.69 23.77 2.89
CA SER A 351 11.85 25.09 3.51
C SER A 351 11.05 25.21 4.80
N ASP A 352 11.63 25.89 5.78
CA ASP A 352 10.97 26.39 7.00
C ASP A 352 10.76 27.91 6.97
N ARG A 353 11.22 28.59 5.91
CA ARG A 353 11.15 30.05 5.78
C ARG A 353 9.72 30.58 5.61
N PHE A 354 8.83 29.76 5.07
CA PHE A 354 7.42 30.06 4.90
C PHE A 354 6.57 28.85 5.24
N GLN A 355 5.29 29.11 5.49
CA GLN A 355 4.31 28.10 5.86
C GLN A 355 3.32 27.95 4.70
N GLY A 356 2.98 26.71 4.36
CA GLY A 356 1.83 26.44 3.51
C GLY A 356 0.56 26.20 4.31
N PHE A 357 -0.55 26.04 3.61
CA PHE A 357 -1.84 25.68 4.18
C PHE A 357 -2.49 24.50 3.44
N PHE A 358 -3.62 24.01 3.97
CA PHE A 358 -4.39 22.95 3.36
C PHE A 358 -5.76 23.43 2.91
N MET A 359 -6.27 22.77 1.88
CA MET A 359 -7.67 22.79 1.54
C MET A 359 -8.21 21.37 1.56
N VAL A 360 -9.43 21.22 2.07
CA VAL A 360 -10.08 19.92 2.24
C VAL A 360 -11.53 19.99 1.76
N PRO A 361 -12.18 18.85 1.48
CA PRO A 361 -13.56 18.86 1.02
C PRO A 361 -14.47 19.41 2.11
N GLU A 362 -15.39 20.27 1.70
CA GLU A 362 -16.44 20.76 2.57
C GLU A 362 -17.54 19.69 2.67
N GLY A 363 -17.75 19.18 3.88
CA GLY A 363 -18.70 18.11 4.16
C GLY A 363 -18.25 17.21 5.31
N GLY A 364 -19.22 16.55 5.96
CA GLY A 364 -18.96 15.74 7.15
C GLY A 364 -18.14 14.46 6.92
N LEU A 365 -17.99 14.01 5.67
CA LEU A 365 -17.26 12.78 5.33
C LEU A 365 -15.76 13.01 5.06
N GLY A 366 -15.30 14.27 5.01
CA GLY A 366 -13.89 14.60 4.78
C GLY A 366 -13.36 14.13 3.42
N TRP A 367 -12.06 13.82 3.38
CA TRP A 367 -11.34 13.49 2.15
C TRP A 367 -11.16 11.98 1.93
N ASN A 368 -11.15 11.17 2.98
CA ASN A 368 -10.84 9.73 2.87
C ASN A 368 -12.11 8.87 2.71
N TYR A 369 -12.27 8.26 1.54
CA TYR A 369 -13.41 7.40 1.22
C TYR A 369 -13.07 5.90 1.30
N ASN A 370 -11.91 5.50 1.83
CA ASN A 370 -11.51 4.09 1.89
C ASN A 370 -12.47 3.21 2.73
N PHE A 371 -13.13 3.78 3.74
CA PHE A 371 -14.16 3.08 4.53
C PHE A 371 -15.58 3.28 3.99
N GLN A 372 -15.74 4.06 2.91
CA GLN A 372 -17.01 4.43 2.30
C GLN A 372 -16.90 4.40 0.77
N GLY A 373 -16.22 3.39 0.23
CA GLY A 373 -15.86 3.33 -1.20
C GLY A 373 -17.06 3.42 -2.14
N VAL A 374 -18.22 2.93 -1.72
CA VAL A 374 -19.49 3.02 -2.47
C VAL A 374 -19.98 4.45 -2.69
N LYS A 375 -19.58 5.41 -1.83
CA LYS A 375 -19.95 6.83 -1.97
C LYS A 375 -18.97 7.62 -2.84
N HIS A 376 -17.80 7.04 -3.16
CA HIS A 376 -16.83 7.69 -4.01
C HIS A 376 -17.13 7.40 -5.48
N ASN A 377 -17.19 8.45 -6.30
CA ASN A 377 -17.34 8.33 -7.74
C ASN A 377 -16.33 9.26 -8.43
N VAL A 378 -15.66 8.77 -9.48
CA VAL A 378 -14.70 9.54 -10.28
C VAL A 378 -15.36 10.77 -10.93
N GLY A 379 -16.66 10.74 -11.19
CA GLY A 379 -17.43 11.86 -11.72
C GLY A 379 -18.10 12.75 -10.67
N MET A 380 -17.78 12.60 -9.37
CA MET A 380 -18.44 13.38 -8.32
C MET A 380 -17.97 14.85 -8.29
N ASP A 381 -18.87 15.72 -7.87
CA ASP A 381 -18.55 17.10 -7.52
C ASP A 381 -18.22 17.23 -6.03
N TYR A 382 -17.45 18.26 -5.69
CA TYR A 382 -17.09 18.60 -4.32
C TYR A 382 -16.81 20.10 -4.21
N THR A 383 -17.05 20.66 -3.03
CA THR A 383 -16.61 22.01 -2.65
C THR A 383 -15.46 21.92 -1.66
N LEU A 384 -14.70 23.00 -1.50
CA LEU A 384 -13.50 23.03 -0.69
C LEU A 384 -13.62 24.10 0.39
N LYS A 385 -12.99 23.84 1.54
CA LYS A 385 -12.76 24.82 2.59
C LYS A 385 -11.29 24.84 3.00
N MET A 386 -10.82 25.98 3.50
CA MET A 386 -9.51 26.09 4.13
C MET A 386 -9.62 25.50 5.56
N ASP A 387 -9.03 24.33 5.77
CA ASP A 387 -9.02 23.66 7.07
C ASP A 387 -7.88 22.64 7.11
N MET A 388 -7.58 22.12 8.30
CA MET A 388 -6.59 21.06 8.48
C MET A 388 -7.17 19.70 8.10
N PRO A 389 -6.42 18.85 7.36
CA PRO A 389 -6.89 17.52 7.06
C PRO A 389 -6.97 16.66 8.32
N GLU A 390 -8.08 15.94 8.40
CA GLU A 390 -8.27 14.89 9.39
C GLU A 390 -7.41 13.67 9.09
N ARG A 391 -7.04 12.91 10.13
CA ARG A 391 -6.21 11.71 9.99
C ARG A 391 -6.93 10.62 9.21
N PHE A 392 -6.19 9.72 8.56
CA PHE A 392 -6.76 8.62 7.77
C PHE A 392 -7.87 7.86 8.51
N TYR A 393 -7.68 7.55 9.79
CA TYR A 393 -8.63 6.79 10.63
C TYR A 393 -9.53 7.67 11.53
N ALA A 394 -9.64 8.97 11.24
CA ALA A 394 -10.55 9.87 11.95
C ALA A 394 -12.01 9.38 11.89
N GLU A 395 -12.80 9.76 12.89
CA GLU A 395 -14.16 9.25 13.08
C GLU A 395 -15.07 9.56 11.89
N CYS A 396 -14.94 10.78 11.34
CA CYS A 396 -15.65 11.25 10.16
C CYS A 396 -15.44 10.37 8.91
N HIS A 397 -14.28 9.72 8.78
CA HIS A 397 -13.98 8.83 7.65
C HIS A 397 -14.63 7.46 7.80
N ARG A 398 -14.94 7.04 9.03
CA ARG A 398 -15.41 5.68 9.36
C ARG A 398 -16.66 5.65 10.26
N PRO A 399 -17.74 6.38 9.90
CA PRO A 399 -18.96 6.49 10.71
C PRO A 399 -19.66 5.15 10.90
N GLN A 400 -19.61 4.24 9.91
CA GLN A 400 -20.26 2.94 9.99
C GLN A 400 -19.74 2.09 11.16
N HIS A 401 -18.45 2.20 11.50
CA HIS A 401 -17.90 1.48 12.65
C HIS A 401 -18.53 1.94 13.96
N PHE A 402 -18.89 3.22 14.09
CA PHE A 402 -19.54 3.78 15.28
C PHE A 402 -21.03 3.48 15.32
N LEU A 403 -21.72 3.58 14.17
CA LEU A 403 -23.14 3.26 14.07
C LEU A 403 -23.44 1.79 14.40
N SER A 404 -22.52 0.87 14.08
CA SER A 404 -22.64 -0.53 14.45
C SER A 404 -22.58 -0.77 15.96
N PHE A 405 -21.84 0.02 16.73
CA PHE A 405 -21.84 -0.08 18.20
C PHE A 405 -23.19 0.34 18.80
N VAL A 406 -23.78 1.43 18.31
CA VAL A 406 -25.10 1.91 18.76
C VAL A 406 -26.20 0.87 18.51
N GLN A 407 -26.12 0.15 17.39
CA GLN A 407 -27.08 -0.93 17.08
C GLN A 407 -26.89 -2.18 17.95
N MET A 408 -25.67 -2.42 18.47
CA MET A 408 -25.42 -3.50 19.42
C MET A 408 -25.93 -3.16 20.82
N GLU A 409 -25.69 -1.93 21.30
CA GLU A 409 -26.21 -1.46 22.60
C GLU A 409 -27.74 -1.46 22.64
N GLN A 410 -28.41 -1.05 21.55
CA GLN A 410 -29.89 -1.11 21.46
C GLN A 410 -30.47 -2.54 21.48
N GLY A 411 -29.62 -3.57 21.35
CA GLY A 411 -30.03 -4.97 21.47
C GLY A 411 -29.84 -5.57 22.86
N GLU A 412 -29.13 -4.88 23.77
CA GLU A 412 -28.81 -5.37 25.12
C GLU A 412 -29.64 -4.71 26.23
N ASP A 413 -30.44 -3.68 25.94
CA ASP A 413 -31.38 -3.11 26.91
C ASP A 413 -32.75 -3.81 26.85
N ALA A 414 -32.85 -4.95 27.53
CA ALA A 414 -34.15 -5.42 28.02
C ALA A 414 -34.14 -6.26 29.31
N ASP A 415 -33.00 -6.61 29.92
CA ASP A 415 -33.04 -7.31 31.22
C ASP A 415 -31.83 -6.97 32.10
N ASP A 416 -32.13 -6.33 33.24
CA ASP A 416 -31.34 -6.20 34.47
C ASP A 416 -30.01 -5.42 34.47
N ALA A 417 -30.10 -4.13 34.83
CA ALA A 417 -29.11 -3.49 35.70
C ALA A 417 -29.76 -2.38 36.55
N ASP A 418 -29.84 -2.59 37.86
CA ASP A 418 -30.14 -1.53 38.83
C ASP A 418 -29.05 -0.44 38.73
N TYR A 419 -29.40 0.69 38.11
CA TYR A 419 -28.53 1.86 38.05
C TYR A 419 -28.53 2.62 39.38
N GLU A 420 -27.81 2.11 40.37
CA GLU A 420 -27.30 2.95 41.47
C GLU A 420 -25.93 3.51 41.08
N ASP A 421 -25.91 4.54 40.23
CA ASP A 421 -24.71 5.36 40.01
C ASP A 421 -24.72 6.50 41.03
N PHE A 422 -24.34 6.18 42.27
CA PHE A 422 -24.26 7.14 43.37
C PHE A 422 -22.86 7.76 43.46
N LEU A 423 -22.30 8.29 42.38
CA LEU A 423 -21.14 9.19 42.44
C LEU A 423 -21.17 10.16 41.24
N GLU A 424 -21.52 11.41 41.51
CA GLU A 424 -21.30 12.56 40.61
C GLU A 424 -19.83 12.74 40.20
#